data_AF-A0A7Y8DUL2-F1
#
_entry.id   AF-A0A7Y8DUL2-F1
#
_cell.length_a   1.000
_cell.length_b   1.000
_cell.length_c   1.000
_cell.angle_alpha   90.00
_cell.angle_beta   90.00
_cell.angle_gamma   90.00
#
_symmetry.space_group_name_H-M   'P 1'
#
loop_
_entity.id
_entity.type
_entity.pdbx_description
1 polymer ?
#
loop_
_entity_poly.entity_id
_entity_poly.type
_entity_poly.pdbx_seq_one_letter_code
_entity_poly.pdbx_strand_id
1 'polypeptide(L)'
;MYYPTAQNQATLGLFIQRQSSWNKETVIAIDKNHFLHPMSEVAHSDVVLVVSEKEKSQSANKNYASPKLAKAMSTRSDRYSIFNLMELAKTLSEPLAEVVNSSDSFALDDPLRRSIFLCLSEHESDWQIKESGPDIRVNSLKNQKYWNIGVAEFLGKHQLVDAGVPLKSAIDLEGRLRVTWEYYNAKKTKHPLSLTALQLGHSSLETTSAHYDSSAMAINDRKVRYRSIQEELMEKFRSNKFHGIVGSTVRAKSADPTFRIFTIMGHECALWACIDSSKPDYPEAVELFKNERCTRLDKCLFCSRIYVLGDSLPFLMERLSTLQRAVEADEGRLEVHKDEIEILEYLLSIWGNQSAIAEALVYMREYEALLPFDMRSLIAYIED
;
A
#
# COMPACT_ATOMS: atom_id res chain seq x y z
N MET A 1 -17.77 -28.42 24.15
CA MET A 1 -17.63 -28.00 22.74
C MET A 1 -18.13 -26.57 22.64
N TYR A 2 -17.38 -25.67 22.02
CA TYR A 2 -17.78 -24.26 21.86
C TYR A 2 -18.33 -24.05 20.45
N TYR A 3 -19.48 -23.41 20.32
CA TYR A 3 -20.05 -23.03 19.02
C TYR A 3 -19.99 -21.50 18.88
N PRO A 4 -19.48 -20.99 17.74
CA PRO A 4 -19.41 -19.56 17.54
C PRO A 4 -20.81 -18.97 17.36
N THR A 5 -20.98 -17.72 17.78
CA THR A 5 -22.19 -16.92 17.55
C THR A 5 -21.90 -15.87 16.48
N ALA A 6 -22.95 -15.21 15.97
CA ALA A 6 -22.79 -14.05 15.10
C ALA A 6 -21.94 -12.95 15.74
N GLN A 7 -22.08 -12.69 17.06
CA GLN A 7 -21.23 -11.75 17.78
C GLN A 7 -19.75 -12.15 17.74
N ASN A 8 -19.41 -13.42 17.98
CA ASN A 8 -18.02 -13.88 17.99
C ASN A 8 -17.36 -13.67 16.63
N GLN A 9 -18.03 -14.08 15.57
CA GLN A 9 -17.52 -13.98 14.21
C GLN A 9 -17.49 -12.52 13.72
N ALA A 10 -18.51 -11.71 14.03
CA ALA A 10 -18.50 -10.28 13.71
C ALA A 10 -17.36 -9.56 14.42
N THR A 11 -17.11 -9.89 15.69
CA THR A 11 -16.00 -9.33 16.47
C THR A 11 -14.65 -9.65 15.84
N LEU A 12 -14.42 -10.91 15.45
CA LEU A 12 -13.20 -11.30 14.74
C LEU A 12 -13.09 -10.60 13.38
N GLY A 13 -14.19 -10.49 12.65
CA GLY A 13 -14.26 -9.73 11.41
C GLY A 13 -13.83 -8.27 11.58
N LEU A 14 -14.35 -7.58 12.61
CA LEU A 14 -13.97 -6.20 12.93
C LEU A 14 -12.47 -6.08 13.25
N PHE A 15 -11.90 -7.02 14.02
CA PHE A 15 -10.47 -7.01 14.31
C PHE A 15 -9.62 -7.27 13.06
N ILE A 16 -10.03 -8.19 12.19
CA ILE A 16 -9.37 -8.42 10.91
C ILE A 16 -9.42 -7.15 10.06
N GLN A 17 -10.60 -6.52 9.90
CA GLN A 17 -10.72 -5.23 9.20
C GLN A 17 -9.80 -4.16 9.79
N ARG A 18 -9.71 -4.10 11.12
CA ARG A 18 -8.87 -3.14 11.84
C ARG A 18 -7.38 -3.38 11.59
N GLN A 19 -6.95 -4.62 11.38
CA GLN A 19 -5.54 -4.99 11.17
C GLN A 19 -5.12 -5.04 9.70
N SER A 20 -6.06 -5.32 8.78
CA SER A 20 -5.79 -5.44 7.35
C SER A 20 -6.18 -4.22 6.53
N SER A 21 -6.93 -3.28 7.12
CA SER A 21 -7.63 -2.18 6.43
C SER A 21 -8.68 -2.63 5.41
N TRP A 22 -8.99 -3.92 5.35
CA TRP A 22 -9.97 -4.45 4.39
C TRP A 22 -11.39 -3.99 4.72
N ASN A 23 -12.22 -3.88 3.68
CA ASN A 23 -13.64 -3.66 3.88
C ASN A 23 -14.32 -4.96 4.33
N LYS A 24 -15.57 -4.85 4.75
CA LYS A 24 -16.35 -5.98 5.26
C LYS A 24 -16.46 -7.08 4.21
N GLU A 25 -16.72 -6.73 2.95
CA GLU A 25 -16.93 -7.73 1.88
C GLU A 25 -15.69 -8.58 1.66
N THR A 26 -14.50 -7.97 1.64
CA THR A 26 -13.23 -8.69 1.56
C THR A 26 -13.04 -9.59 2.78
N VAL A 27 -13.36 -9.13 3.99
CA VAL A 27 -13.20 -9.98 5.18
C VAL A 27 -14.19 -11.17 5.18
N ILE A 28 -15.45 -10.95 4.81
CA ILE A 28 -16.44 -12.04 4.75
C ILE A 28 -16.10 -13.06 3.65
N ALA A 29 -15.39 -12.64 2.60
CA ALA A 29 -14.98 -13.48 1.48
C ALA A 29 -13.68 -14.28 1.73
N ILE A 30 -13.17 -14.35 2.96
CA ILE A 30 -11.99 -15.15 3.27
C ILE A 30 -12.30 -16.65 3.10
N ASP A 31 -11.51 -17.32 2.26
CA ASP A 31 -11.54 -18.77 2.06
C ASP A 31 -10.67 -19.46 3.12
N LYS A 32 -11.24 -20.42 3.85
CA LYS A 32 -10.57 -21.18 4.92
C LYS A 32 -9.34 -21.97 4.47
N ASN A 33 -9.27 -22.32 3.18
CA ASN A 33 -8.21 -23.11 2.58
C ASN A 33 -7.22 -22.25 1.78
N HIS A 34 -7.63 -21.07 1.31
CA HIS A 34 -6.86 -20.24 0.37
C HIS A 34 -6.75 -18.78 0.81
N PHE A 35 -6.41 -18.54 2.08
CA PHE A 35 -6.17 -17.17 2.58
C PHE A 35 -4.68 -16.81 2.68
N LEU A 36 -3.77 -17.75 2.43
CA LEU A 36 -2.33 -17.51 2.35
C LEU A 36 -1.87 -17.44 0.89
N HIS A 37 -0.98 -16.50 0.60
CA HIS A 37 -0.32 -16.49 -0.71
C HIS A 37 0.67 -17.66 -0.81
N PRO A 38 0.73 -18.39 -1.95
CA PRO A 38 1.59 -19.57 -2.09
C PRO A 38 3.07 -19.31 -1.76
N MET A 39 3.61 -18.14 -2.14
CA MET A 39 4.98 -17.75 -1.81
C MET A 39 5.26 -17.67 -0.30
N SER A 40 4.25 -17.35 0.52
CA SER A 40 4.39 -17.29 1.98
C SER A 40 4.38 -18.67 2.64
N GLU A 41 3.83 -19.68 1.96
CA GLU A 41 3.95 -21.07 2.40
C GLU A 41 5.35 -21.60 2.08
N VAL A 42 5.88 -21.29 0.90
CA VAL A 42 7.22 -21.73 0.46
C VAL A 42 8.34 -21.06 1.26
N ALA A 43 8.22 -19.76 1.54
CA ALA A 43 9.29 -19.01 2.19
C ALA A 43 9.50 -19.35 3.68
N HIS A 44 8.49 -19.96 4.34
CA HIS A 44 8.48 -20.23 5.79
C HIS A 44 8.94 -19.07 6.70
N SER A 45 8.80 -17.83 6.23
CA SER A 45 9.15 -16.62 6.97
C SER A 45 8.10 -16.28 8.03
N ASP A 46 8.51 -15.51 9.04
CA ASP A 46 7.57 -14.96 10.02
C ASP A 46 6.55 -14.02 9.35
N VAL A 47 7.00 -13.26 8.34
CA VAL A 47 6.13 -12.41 7.52
C VAL A 47 5.39 -13.28 6.50
N VAL A 48 4.07 -13.18 6.50
CA VAL A 48 3.17 -13.88 5.57
C VAL A 48 2.27 -12.89 4.84
N LEU A 49 1.96 -13.18 3.59
CA LEU A 49 1.03 -12.41 2.79
C LEU A 49 -0.32 -13.13 2.79
N VAL A 50 -1.32 -12.50 3.42
CA VAL A 50 -2.70 -12.99 3.39
C VAL A 50 -3.46 -12.39 2.22
N VAL A 51 -4.35 -13.19 1.65
CA VAL A 51 -5.13 -12.86 0.46
C VAL A 51 -6.61 -13.11 0.67
N SER A 52 -7.42 -12.31 -0.01
CA SER A 52 -8.86 -12.54 -0.14
C SER A 52 -9.36 -11.90 -1.42
N GLU A 53 -10.43 -12.44 -2.01
CA GLU A 53 -10.98 -11.97 -3.27
C GLU A 53 -12.34 -11.32 -3.03
N LYS A 54 -12.46 -10.04 -3.43
CA LYS A 54 -13.73 -9.33 -3.39
C LYS A 54 -14.33 -9.28 -4.79
N GLU A 55 -15.55 -9.78 -4.93
CA GLU A 55 -16.39 -9.54 -6.09
C GLU A 55 -16.88 -8.08 -6.09
N LYS A 56 -16.56 -7.32 -7.15
CA LYS A 56 -17.05 -5.95 -7.33
C LYS A 56 -18.44 -5.96 -7.96
N SER A 57 -19.36 -5.19 -7.38
CA SER A 57 -20.63 -4.87 -8.05
C SER A 57 -20.36 -4.04 -9.31
N GLN A 58 -20.99 -4.40 -10.42
CA GLN A 58 -20.79 -3.74 -11.71
C GLN A 58 -21.70 -2.51 -11.88
N SER A 59 -21.24 -1.52 -12.66
CA SER A 59 -22.11 -0.54 -13.31
C SER A 59 -23.01 -1.26 -14.34
N ALA A 60 -24.17 -0.71 -14.67
CA ALA A 60 -25.08 -1.29 -15.68
C ALA A 60 -24.33 -1.67 -17.00
N ASN A 61 -24.78 -2.72 -17.70
CA ASN A 61 -24.23 -3.27 -18.96
C ASN A 61 -22.87 -3.98 -18.94
N LYS A 62 -22.47 -4.69 -17.86
CA LYS A 62 -21.25 -5.54 -17.88
C LYS A 62 -21.51 -6.95 -17.34
N ASN A 63 -21.41 -7.95 -18.22
CA ASN A 63 -21.73 -9.36 -17.94
C ASN A 63 -20.50 -10.23 -17.57
N TYR A 64 -19.62 -9.74 -16.69
CA TYR A 64 -18.56 -10.60 -16.14
C TYR A 64 -18.24 -10.27 -14.68
N ALA A 65 -18.01 -11.31 -13.88
CA ALA A 65 -17.42 -11.21 -12.55
C ALA A 65 -15.96 -10.75 -12.69
N SER A 66 -15.58 -9.73 -11.91
CA SER A 66 -14.21 -9.21 -11.90
C SER A 66 -13.72 -9.19 -10.45
N PRO A 67 -13.30 -10.36 -9.92
CA PRO A 67 -12.78 -10.44 -8.57
C PRO A 67 -11.54 -9.56 -8.46
N LYS A 68 -11.52 -8.73 -7.41
CA LYS A 68 -10.34 -7.94 -7.03
C LYS A 68 -9.64 -8.66 -5.88
N LEU A 69 -8.43 -9.14 -6.15
CA LEU A 69 -7.54 -9.68 -5.13
C LEU A 69 -7.10 -8.57 -4.17
N ALA A 70 -7.45 -8.72 -2.90
CA ALA A 70 -6.95 -7.93 -1.80
C ALA A 70 -5.79 -8.66 -1.14
N LYS A 71 -4.74 -7.93 -0.79
CA LYS A 71 -3.52 -8.46 -0.17
C LYS A 71 -3.24 -7.67 1.11
N ALA A 72 -2.73 -8.33 2.13
CA ALA A 72 -2.23 -7.66 3.33
C ALA A 72 -1.06 -8.45 3.91
N MET A 73 -0.05 -7.74 4.41
CA MET A 73 1.06 -8.37 5.13
C MET A 73 0.65 -8.64 6.57
N SER A 74 1.06 -9.79 7.09
CA SER A 74 0.82 -10.22 8.46
C SER A 74 2.05 -10.96 8.99
N THR A 75 2.08 -11.24 10.28
CA THR A 75 3.14 -12.03 10.91
C THR A 75 2.58 -13.27 11.61
N ARG A 76 3.40 -14.30 11.79
CA ARG A 76 3.05 -15.50 12.57
C ARG A 76 3.28 -15.27 14.06
N SER A 77 4.27 -14.45 14.41
CA SER A 77 4.69 -14.14 15.77
C SER A 77 3.70 -13.27 16.56
N ASP A 78 3.03 -12.30 15.93
CA ASP A 78 2.11 -11.39 16.62
C ASP A 78 0.75 -12.05 16.83
N ARG A 79 0.36 -12.23 18.09
CA ARG A 79 -0.92 -12.80 18.51
C ARG A 79 -2.13 -12.11 17.89
N TYR A 80 -2.05 -10.80 17.63
CA TYR A 80 -3.14 -10.00 17.08
C TYR A 80 -3.01 -9.76 15.57
N SER A 81 -2.11 -10.49 14.91
CA SER A 81 -1.90 -10.41 13.46
C SER A 81 -3.12 -10.90 12.69
N ILE A 82 -3.23 -10.47 11.43
CA ILE A 82 -4.33 -10.89 10.55
C ILE A 82 -4.36 -12.41 10.41
N PHE A 83 -3.19 -13.02 10.23
CA PHE A 83 -3.01 -14.47 10.12
C PHE A 83 -3.54 -15.21 11.35
N ASN A 84 -3.12 -14.81 12.55
CA ASN A 84 -3.55 -15.48 13.79
C ASN A 84 -5.04 -15.25 14.08
N LEU A 85 -5.60 -14.11 13.69
CA LEU A 85 -7.04 -13.85 13.77
C LEU A 85 -7.85 -14.72 12.79
N MET A 86 -7.34 -14.93 11.57
CA MET A 86 -7.95 -15.83 10.58
C MET A 86 -7.89 -17.29 11.02
N GLU A 87 -6.76 -17.75 11.55
CA GLU A 87 -6.63 -19.10 12.11
C GLU A 87 -7.57 -19.30 13.30
N LEU A 88 -7.69 -18.32 14.19
CA LEU A 88 -8.66 -18.38 15.29
C LEU A 88 -10.11 -18.49 14.77
N ALA A 89 -10.47 -17.70 13.76
CA ALA A 89 -11.80 -17.77 13.15
C ALA A 89 -12.05 -19.15 12.51
N LYS A 90 -11.04 -19.74 11.86
CA LYS A 90 -11.09 -21.09 11.30
C LYS A 90 -11.32 -22.15 12.40
N THR A 91 -10.52 -22.12 13.47
CA THR A 91 -10.66 -23.06 14.60
C THR A 91 -12.04 -22.94 15.27
N LEU A 92 -12.53 -21.73 15.49
CA LEU A 92 -13.85 -21.53 16.12
C LEU A 92 -14.99 -22.01 15.24
N SER A 93 -14.84 -21.95 13.91
CA SER A 93 -15.86 -22.38 12.95
C SER A 93 -15.80 -23.88 12.62
N GLU A 94 -14.76 -24.59 13.05
CA GLU A 94 -14.53 -26.01 12.75
C GLU A 94 -15.72 -26.94 13.14
N PRO A 95 -16.32 -26.83 14.34
CA PRO A 95 -17.47 -27.67 14.71
C PRO A 95 -18.69 -27.47 13.81
N LEU A 96 -18.90 -26.25 13.30
CA LEU A 96 -19.99 -25.95 12.37
C LEU A 96 -19.63 -26.37 10.94
N ALA A 97 -18.35 -26.27 10.57
CA ALA A 97 -17.87 -26.68 9.25
C ALA A 97 -18.05 -28.19 9.04
N GLU A 98 -17.85 -29.02 10.07
CA GLU A 98 -18.14 -30.46 10.01
C GLU A 98 -19.60 -30.72 9.66
N VAL A 99 -20.53 -30.05 10.36
CA VAL A 99 -21.98 -30.17 10.14
C VAL A 99 -22.35 -29.75 8.71
N VAL A 100 -21.86 -28.60 8.25
CA VAL A 100 -22.10 -28.09 6.88
C VAL A 100 -21.52 -29.04 5.83
N ASN A 101 -20.31 -29.59 6.05
CA ASN A 101 -19.67 -30.49 5.09
C ASN A 101 -20.35 -31.85 5.01
N SER A 102 -20.90 -32.35 6.13
CA SER A 102 -21.64 -33.62 6.21
C SER A 102 -23.09 -33.54 5.73
N SER A 103 -23.61 -32.33 5.54
CA SER A 103 -25.01 -32.13 5.15
C SER A 103 -25.18 -32.20 3.64
N ASP A 104 -26.16 -33.00 3.20
CA ASP A 104 -26.59 -33.07 1.80
C ASP A 104 -27.42 -31.86 1.37
N SER A 105 -27.79 -30.98 2.31
CA SER A 105 -28.56 -29.76 2.02
C SER A 105 -27.76 -28.67 1.30
N PHE A 106 -26.43 -28.80 1.27
CA PHE A 106 -25.51 -27.84 0.65
C PHE A 106 -24.92 -28.44 -0.63
N ALA A 107 -24.92 -27.66 -1.72
CA ALA A 107 -24.23 -28.05 -2.95
C ALA A 107 -22.73 -28.30 -2.70
N LEU A 108 -22.09 -29.12 -3.54
CA LEU A 108 -20.66 -29.47 -3.41
C LEU A 108 -19.75 -28.24 -3.51
N ASP A 109 -20.15 -27.25 -4.30
CA ASP A 109 -19.43 -25.99 -4.54
C ASP A 109 -19.96 -24.81 -3.70
N ASP A 110 -20.80 -25.09 -2.69
CA ASP A 110 -21.39 -24.04 -1.87
C ASP A 110 -20.30 -23.17 -1.19
N PRO A 111 -20.32 -21.84 -1.36
CA PRO A 111 -19.37 -20.92 -0.74
C PRO A 111 -19.29 -21.06 0.79
N LEU A 112 -20.35 -21.49 1.46
CA LEU A 112 -20.38 -21.72 2.90
C LEU A 112 -19.40 -22.81 3.32
N ARG A 113 -19.20 -23.86 2.50
CA ARG A 113 -18.22 -24.93 2.80
C ARG A 113 -16.80 -24.40 2.91
N ARG A 114 -16.50 -23.25 2.29
CA ARG A 114 -15.18 -22.60 2.29
C ARG A 114 -15.07 -21.39 3.22
N SER A 115 -16.17 -20.95 3.83
CA SER A 115 -16.17 -19.75 4.68
C SER A 115 -15.62 -20.04 6.09
N ILE A 116 -14.84 -19.10 6.63
CA ILE A 116 -14.49 -19.07 8.06
C ILE A 116 -15.55 -18.37 8.93
N PHE A 117 -16.61 -17.81 8.32
CA PHE A 117 -17.66 -17.02 8.97
C PHE A 117 -19.07 -17.59 8.73
N LEU A 118 -19.28 -18.83 9.19
CA LEU A 118 -20.51 -19.60 8.97
C LEU A 118 -21.77 -19.01 9.62
N CYS A 119 -21.65 -18.25 10.71
CA CYS A 119 -22.77 -17.59 11.41
C CYS A 119 -23.09 -16.19 10.87
N LEU A 120 -22.25 -15.67 9.97
CA LEU A 120 -22.45 -14.39 9.31
C LEU A 120 -22.99 -14.56 7.88
N SER A 121 -22.70 -15.71 7.29
CA SER A 121 -23.06 -16.02 5.93
C SER A 121 -24.44 -16.67 5.90
N GLU A 122 -25.44 -15.97 5.34
CA GLU A 122 -26.73 -16.60 5.06
C GLU A 122 -26.63 -17.49 3.82
N HIS A 123 -27.26 -18.67 3.91
CA HIS A 123 -27.75 -19.38 2.74
C HIS A 123 -28.75 -18.48 2.03
N GLU A 124 -28.74 -18.47 0.70
CA GLU A 124 -29.85 -17.91 -0.08
C GLU A 124 -31.14 -18.63 0.30
N SER A 125 -31.86 -18.13 1.30
CA SER A 125 -33.29 -18.40 1.42
C SER A 125 -33.95 -17.53 0.36
N ASP A 126 -34.34 -18.21 -0.72
CA ASP A 126 -35.14 -17.74 -1.83
C ASP A 126 -34.44 -16.82 -2.83
N TRP A 127 -34.32 -17.37 -4.02
CA TRP A 127 -34.20 -16.68 -5.30
C TRP A 127 -35.29 -15.61 -5.45
N GLN A 128 -35.09 -14.45 -4.84
CA GLN A 128 -35.61 -13.22 -5.42
C GLN A 128 -34.47 -12.54 -6.16
N ILE A 129 -34.10 -13.13 -7.30
CA ILE A 129 -33.82 -12.33 -8.49
C ILE A 129 -35.09 -11.50 -8.70
N LYS A 130 -35.16 -10.30 -8.09
CA LYS A 130 -36.31 -9.40 -8.27
C LYS A 130 -36.38 -8.85 -9.70
N GLU A 131 -35.31 -9.02 -10.47
CA GLU A 131 -35.17 -8.48 -11.82
C GLU A 131 -34.75 -9.57 -12.79
N SER A 132 -35.72 -10.11 -13.52
CA SER A 132 -35.48 -10.89 -14.74
C SER A 132 -35.29 -9.92 -15.92
N GLY A 133 -34.08 -9.88 -16.49
CA GLY A 133 -33.75 -9.01 -17.62
C GLY A 133 -32.25 -9.03 -17.97
N PRO A 134 -31.82 -8.38 -19.06
CA PRO A 134 -30.41 -8.34 -19.49
C PRO A 134 -29.48 -7.54 -18.54
N ASP A 135 -30.04 -6.85 -17.54
CA ASP A 135 -29.33 -6.00 -16.57
C ASP A 135 -29.22 -6.65 -15.17
N ILE A 136 -28.89 -7.94 -15.09
CA ILE A 136 -28.69 -8.61 -13.79
C ILE A 136 -27.48 -7.99 -13.08
N ARG A 137 -27.73 -7.26 -12.00
CA ARG A 137 -26.67 -6.70 -11.16
C ARG A 137 -26.15 -7.77 -10.20
N VAL A 138 -24.85 -8.03 -10.26
CA VAL A 138 -24.16 -8.79 -9.21
C VAL A 138 -24.04 -7.88 -7.98
N ASN A 139 -24.81 -8.16 -6.94
CA ASN A 139 -24.68 -7.46 -5.66
C ASN A 139 -23.45 -8.01 -4.92
N SER A 140 -22.50 -7.13 -4.57
CA SER A 140 -21.29 -7.50 -3.84
C SER A 140 -21.52 -7.85 -2.36
N LEU A 141 -22.77 -7.75 -1.88
CA LEU A 141 -23.14 -7.88 -0.49
C LEU A 141 -24.22 -8.94 -0.32
N LYS A 142 -23.87 -10.07 0.31
CA LYS A 142 -24.84 -10.98 0.90
C LYS A 142 -25.63 -10.27 2.03
N ASN A 143 -26.77 -10.82 2.43
CA ASN A 143 -27.61 -10.26 3.49
C ASN A 143 -26.77 -9.89 4.73
N GLN A 144 -26.87 -8.63 5.18
CA GLN A 144 -26.03 -8.05 6.22
C GLN A 144 -26.61 -8.24 7.63
N LYS A 145 -27.72 -8.97 7.75
CA LYS A 145 -28.49 -9.10 8.98
C LYS A 145 -27.65 -9.58 10.16
N TYR A 146 -26.99 -10.73 10.05
CA TYR A 146 -26.20 -11.30 11.14
C TYR A 146 -24.92 -10.52 11.45
N TRP A 147 -24.32 -9.89 10.44
CA TRP A 147 -23.23 -8.94 10.65
C TRP A 147 -23.69 -7.78 11.54
N ASN A 148 -24.80 -7.12 11.18
CA ASN A 148 -25.31 -5.97 11.92
C ASN A 148 -25.73 -6.34 13.34
N ILE A 149 -26.37 -7.51 13.53
CA ILE A 149 -26.72 -8.04 14.87
C ILE A 149 -25.46 -8.27 15.69
N GLY A 150 -24.48 -9.00 15.16
CA GLY A 150 -23.25 -9.33 15.89
C GLY A 150 -22.44 -8.09 16.28
N VAL A 151 -22.37 -7.07 15.40
CA VAL A 151 -21.71 -5.80 15.70
C VAL A 151 -22.48 -5.01 16.76
N ALA A 152 -23.81 -4.94 16.69
CA ALA A 152 -24.62 -4.26 17.69
C ALA A 152 -24.49 -4.91 19.08
N GLU A 153 -24.47 -6.24 19.16
CA GLU A 153 -24.24 -6.98 20.40
C GLU A 153 -22.82 -6.73 20.96
N PHE A 154 -21.80 -6.71 20.10
CA PHE A 154 -20.44 -6.34 20.49
C PHE A 154 -20.38 -4.93 21.06
N LEU A 155 -20.94 -3.94 20.35
CA LEU A 155 -20.94 -2.54 20.78
C LEU A 155 -21.75 -2.32 22.06
N GLY A 156 -22.88 -3.01 22.22
CA GLY A 156 -23.70 -2.96 23.44
C GLY A 156 -22.98 -3.53 24.66
N LYS A 157 -22.20 -4.60 24.47
CA LYS A 157 -21.40 -5.22 25.54
C LYS A 157 -20.20 -4.36 25.96
N HIS A 158 -19.52 -3.74 25.00
CA HIS A 158 -18.29 -2.98 25.25
C HIS A 158 -18.50 -1.48 25.45
N GLN A 159 -19.71 -0.96 25.16
CA GLN A 159 -20.13 0.42 25.40
C GLN A 159 -19.13 1.47 24.90
N LEU A 160 -18.66 1.30 23.65
CA LEU A 160 -17.69 2.19 23.04
C LEU A 160 -18.31 3.56 22.74
N VAL A 161 -17.55 4.62 23.02
CA VAL A 161 -17.97 6.02 22.85
C VAL A 161 -16.92 6.76 22.03
N ASP A 162 -17.37 7.60 21.09
CA ASP A 162 -16.53 8.53 20.34
C ASP A 162 -17.02 9.97 20.54
N ALA A 163 -16.15 10.85 21.02
CA ALA A 163 -16.46 12.25 21.31
C ALA A 163 -17.76 12.46 22.15
N GLY A 164 -18.08 11.53 23.05
CA GLY A 164 -19.29 11.55 23.87
C GLY A 164 -20.53 10.90 23.23
N VAL A 165 -20.44 10.45 21.97
CA VAL A 165 -21.52 9.75 21.26
C VAL A 165 -21.28 8.23 21.31
N PRO A 166 -22.21 7.43 21.84
CA PRO A 166 -22.06 5.97 21.86
C PRO A 166 -22.19 5.38 20.47
N LEU A 167 -21.29 4.45 20.13
CA LEU A 167 -21.33 3.68 18.89
C LEU A 167 -22.34 2.54 19.07
N LYS A 168 -23.32 2.41 18.16
CA LYS A 168 -24.44 1.46 18.31
C LYS A 168 -24.54 0.44 17.19
N SER A 169 -23.99 0.73 16.02
CA SER A 169 -24.20 -0.05 14.81
C SER A 169 -22.94 -0.19 13.96
N ALA A 170 -22.99 -1.09 12.97
CA ALA A 170 -21.89 -1.28 12.01
C ALA A 170 -21.58 -0.03 11.18
N ILE A 171 -22.58 0.81 10.89
CA ILE A 171 -22.41 2.07 10.16
C ILE A 171 -21.53 3.03 10.96
N ASP A 172 -21.64 3.00 12.30
CA ASP A 172 -20.82 3.85 13.17
C ASP A 172 -19.34 3.45 13.13
N LEU A 173 -19.01 2.23 12.68
CA LEU A 173 -17.64 1.73 12.54
C LEU A 173 -17.13 1.75 11.09
N GLU A 174 -18.03 1.89 10.12
CA GLU A 174 -17.71 1.87 8.70
C GLU A 174 -16.75 3.01 8.34
N GLY A 175 -15.71 2.69 7.58
CA GLY A 175 -14.62 3.63 7.27
C GLY A 175 -13.66 3.91 8.45
N ARG A 176 -14.16 4.00 9.69
CA ARG A 176 -13.34 4.36 10.87
C ARG A 176 -12.22 3.37 11.14
N LEU A 177 -12.51 2.06 11.05
CA LEU A 177 -11.50 1.02 11.28
C LEU A 177 -10.32 1.13 10.31
N ARG A 178 -10.62 1.42 9.03
CA ARG A 178 -9.61 1.63 7.98
C ARG A 178 -8.77 2.87 8.26
N VAL A 179 -9.39 4.02 8.51
CA VAL A 179 -8.64 5.26 8.78
C VAL A 179 -7.80 5.14 10.05
N THR A 180 -8.32 4.45 11.08
CA THR A 180 -7.55 4.20 12.29
C THR A 180 -6.35 3.29 11.99
N TRP A 181 -6.48 2.32 11.08
CA TRP A 181 -5.32 1.53 10.64
C TRP A 181 -4.29 2.38 9.92
N GLU A 182 -4.71 3.18 8.95
CA GLU A 182 -3.85 4.07 8.18
C GLU A 182 -3.01 4.98 9.10
N TYR A 183 -3.67 5.63 10.08
CA TYR A 183 -3.00 6.50 11.05
C TYR A 183 -1.92 5.79 11.87
N TYR A 184 -2.24 4.62 12.44
CA TYR A 184 -1.29 3.89 13.28
C TYR A 184 -0.19 3.22 12.45
N ASN A 185 -0.52 2.71 11.27
CA ASN A 185 0.44 2.11 10.36
C ASN A 185 1.49 3.15 9.96
N ALA A 186 1.08 4.35 9.52
CA ALA A 186 2.01 5.41 9.17
C ALA A 186 2.90 5.85 10.34
N LYS A 187 2.35 5.93 11.56
CA LYS A 187 3.17 6.24 12.75
C LYS A 187 4.19 5.15 13.06
N LYS A 188 3.84 3.87 12.86
CA LYS A 188 4.69 2.73 13.18
C LYS A 188 5.78 2.52 12.14
N THR A 189 5.43 2.56 10.86
CA THR A 189 6.34 2.18 9.76
C THR A 189 7.06 3.36 9.14
N LYS A 190 6.57 4.59 9.33
CA LYS A 190 7.06 5.81 8.65
C LYS A 190 7.13 5.67 7.13
N HIS A 191 6.36 4.76 6.55
CA HIS A 191 6.35 4.54 5.11
C HIS A 191 5.81 5.77 4.37
N PRO A 192 6.31 6.02 3.14
CA PRO A 192 5.77 7.07 2.30
C PRO A 192 4.29 6.79 1.96
N LEU A 193 3.53 7.86 1.70
CA LEU A 193 2.10 7.76 1.41
C LEU A 193 1.83 6.95 0.13
N SER A 194 2.77 6.99 -0.83
CA SER A 194 2.78 6.19 -2.06
C SER A 194 2.70 4.69 -1.78
N LEU A 195 3.59 4.20 -0.91
CA LEU A 195 3.63 2.79 -0.52
C LEU A 195 2.35 2.38 0.21
N THR A 196 1.80 3.25 1.06
CA THR A 196 0.55 2.90 1.75
C THR A 196 -0.65 2.94 0.80
N ALA A 197 -0.71 3.88 -0.14
CA ALA A 197 -1.73 3.92 -1.18
C ALA A 197 -1.71 2.64 -2.04
N LEU A 198 -0.51 2.12 -2.35
CA LEU A 198 -0.32 0.85 -3.05
C LEU A 198 -0.85 -0.33 -2.23
N GLN A 199 -0.50 -0.41 -0.93
CA GLN A 199 -1.00 -1.45 -0.03
C GLN A 199 -2.54 -1.47 0.05
N LEU A 200 -3.16 -0.29 0.05
CA LEU A 200 -4.62 -0.11 0.07
C LEU A 200 -5.27 -0.33 -1.31
N GLY A 201 -4.46 -0.42 -2.37
CA GLY A 201 -4.91 -0.53 -3.76
C GLY A 201 -5.74 0.68 -4.20
N HIS A 202 -5.38 1.88 -3.72
CA HIS A 202 -5.93 3.15 -4.13
C HIS A 202 -5.30 3.60 -5.45
N SER A 203 -6.11 4.18 -6.34
CA SER A 203 -5.64 4.65 -7.65
C SER A 203 -4.96 6.02 -7.61
N SER A 204 -5.06 6.75 -6.49
CA SER A 204 -4.44 8.06 -6.32
C SER A 204 -3.97 8.28 -4.88
N LEU A 205 -2.90 9.08 -4.71
CA LEU A 205 -2.45 9.54 -3.40
C LEU A 205 -3.48 10.44 -2.72
N GLU A 206 -4.25 11.22 -3.47
CA GLU A 206 -5.27 12.12 -2.91
C GLU A 206 -6.37 11.36 -2.18
N THR A 207 -6.83 10.24 -2.74
CA THR A 207 -7.82 9.35 -2.07
C THR A 207 -7.28 8.85 -0.74
N THR A 208 -6.00 8.49 -0.71
CA THR A 208 -5.31 8.04 0.48
C THR A 208 -5.21 9.19 1.49
N SER A 209 -4.65 10.34 1.11
CA SER A 209 -4.53 11.54 1.94
C SER A 209 -5.84 12.00 2.58
N ALA A 210 -6.93 12.05 1.81
CA ALA A 210 -8.25 12.44 2.30
C ALA A 210 -8.78 11.50 3.39
N HIS A 211 -8.56 10.19 3.25
CA HIS A 211 -8.94 9.21 4.26
C HIS A 211 -8.04 9.31 5.50
N TYR A 212 -6.72 9.39 5.33
CA TYR A 212 -5.72 9.56 6.39
C TYR A 212 -6.07 10.69 7.37
N ASP A 213 -6.50 11.81 6.80
CA ASP A 213 -6.74 13.04 7.54
C ASP A 213 -8.14 13.15 8.18
N SER A 214 -8.98 12.14 7.97
CA SER A 214 -10.39 12.17 8.39
C SER A 214 -10.67 11.58 9.77
N SER A 215 -9.71 10.89 10.41
CA SER A 215 -9.93 10.36 11.77
C SER A 215 -9.95 11.45 12.81
N ALA A 216 -10.72 11.26 13.87
CA ALA A 216 -10.75 12.17 15.02
C ALA A 216 -9.34 12.41 15.61
N MET A 217 -8.50 11.38 15.65
CA MET A 217 -7.12 11.50 16.11
C MET A 217 -6.23 12.31 15.15
N ALA A 218 -6.33 12.08 13.83
CA ALA A 218 -5.60 12.87 12.84
C ALA A 218 -6.02 14.34 12.84
N ILE A 219 -7.33 14.60 12.96
CA ILE A 219 -7.88 15.95 13.08
C ILE A 219 -7.35 16.64 14.35
N ASN A 220 -7.32 15.93 15.48
CA ASN A 220 -6.82 16.50 16.73
C ASN A 220 -5.30 16.79 16.66
N ASP A 221 -4.52 15.86 16.14
CA ASP A 221 -3.08 16.04 15.91
C ASP A 221 -2.81 17.26 15.02
N ARG A 222 -3.57 17.40 13.94
CA ARG A 222 -3.51 18.57 13.05
C ARG A 222 -3.87 19.86 13.77
N LYS A 223 -4.93 19.87 14.60
CA LYS A 223 -5.31 21.05 15.40
C LYS A 223 -4.19 21.46 16.35
N VAL A 224 -3.53 20.50 17.00
CA VAL A 224 -2.37 20.76 17.86
C VAL A 224 -1.21 21.36 17.07
N ARG A 225 -0.86 20.79 15.91
CA ARG A 225 0.18 21.33 15.02
C ARG A 225 -0.14 22.74 14.50
N TYR A 226 -1.40 23.00 14.10
CA TYR A 226 -1.80 24.35 13.70
C TYR A 226 -1.71 25.34 14.85
N ARG A 227 -2.12 24.93 16.05
CA ARG A 227 -2.04 25.78 17.23
C ARG A 227 -0.58 26.12 17.57
N SER A 228 0.34 25.16 17.51
CA SER A 228 1.76 25.44 17.77
C SER A 228 2.35 26.40 16.74
N ILE A 229 2.01 26.24 15.45
CA ILE A 229 2.43 27.16 14.38
C ILE A 229 1.84 28.57 14.61
N GLN A 230 0.57 28.65 15.01
CA GLN A 230 -0.08 29.93 15.33
C GLN A 230 0.59 30.61 16.53
N GLU A 231 0.91 29.87 17.58
CA GLU A 231 1.58 30.38 18.77
C GLU A 231 3.00 30.89 18.44
N GLU A 232 3.76 30.14 17.63
CA GLU A 232 5.08 30.54 17.13
C GLU A 232 5.01 31.81 16.27
N LEU A 233 4.02 31.89 15.37
CA LEU A 233 3.76 33.09 14.57
C LEU A 233 3.45 34.29 15.45
N MET A 234 2.57 34.12 16.45
CA MET A 234 2.20 35.18 17.37
C MET A 234 3.39 35.67 18.19
N GLU A 235 4.30 34.77 18.59
CA GLU A 235 5.54 35.14 19.27
C GLU A 235 6.49 35.92 18.35
N LYS A 236 6.63 35.50 17.09
CA LYS A 236 7.40 36.22 16.07
C LYS A 236 6.82 37.61 15.76
N PHE A 237 5.49 37.74 15.74
CA PHE A 237 4.82 39.04 15.60
C PHE A 237 5.06 39.94 16.80
N ARG A 238 4.88 39.43 18.03
CA ARG A 238 5.10 40.20 19.27
C ARG A 238 6.55 40.66 19.43
N SER A 239 7.50 39.87 18.96
CA SER A 239 8.92 40.19 19.02
C SER A 239 9.42 41.06 17.84
N ASN A 240 8.54 41.46 16.91
CA ASN A 240 8.91 42.15 15.66
C ASN A 240 9.97 41.41 14.83
N LYS A 241 10.10 40.09 15.01
CA LYS A 241 11.08 39.24 14.31
C LYS A 241 10.46 38.47 13.16
N PHE A 242 9.18 38.67 12.87
CA PHE A 242 8.53 38.03 11.73
C PHE A 242 9.12 38.54 10.40
N HIS A 243 10.01 37.75 9.81
CA HIS A 243 10.53 37.92 8.46
C HIS A 243 9.90 36.82 7.59
N GLY A 244 8.78 37.14 6.95
CA GLY A 244 8.06 36.18 6.12
C GLY A 244 7.38 36.85 4.95
N ILE A 245 7.51 36.25 3.76
CA ILE A 245 6.76 36.64 2.57
C ILE A 245 5.35 36.05 2.73
N VAL A 246 4.32 36.90 2.72
CA VAL A 246 2.93 36.43 2.61
C VAL A 246 2.80 35.75 1.26
N GLY A 247 2.68 34.43 1.25
CA GLY A 247 2.49 33.66 0.02
C GLY A 247 1.30 34.22 -0.75
N SER A 248 1.51 34.62 -2.00
CA SER A 248 0.44 35.16 -2.84
C SER A 248 -0.65 34.10 -3.00
N THR A 249 -1.91 34.49 -2.85
CA THR A 249 -3.10 33.62 -3.05
C THR A 249 -3.27 33.14 -4.48
N VAL A 250 -2.44 33.62 -5.40
CA VAL A 250 -2.30 33.02 -6.71
C VAL A 250 -1.48 31.75 -6.52
N ARG A 251 -2.16 30.64 -6.22
CA ARG A 251 -1.72 29.36 -6.79
C ARG A 251 -1.72 29.60 -8.29
N ALA A 252 -0.60 30.06 -8.83
CA ALA A 252 -0.24 29.63 -10.16
C ALA A 252 -0.39 28.11 -10.07
N LYS A 253 -1.29 27.53 -10.87
CA LYS A 253 -1.15 26.12 -11.21
C LYS A 253 0.28 26.03 -11.66
N SER A 254 1.15 25.52 -10.80
CA SER A 254 2.46 25.21 -11.25
C SER A 254 2.20 24.19 -12.36
N ALA A 255 2.60 24.55 -13.57
CA ALA A 255 3.01 23.55 -14.53
C ALA A 255 4.32 22.96 -13.98
N ASP A 256 4.32 22.51 -12.73
CA ASP A 256 5.47 21.87 -12.12
C ASP A 256 5.64 20.61 -12.93
N PRO A 257 6.80 20.43 -13.59
CA PRO A 257 7.11 19.15 -14.15
C PRO A 257 7.06 18.15 -12.98
N THR A 258 6.16 17.16 -13.08
CA THR A 258 6.00 16.12 -12.06
C THR A 258 7.35 15.41 -11.92
N PHE A 259 8.08 15.74 -10.86
CA PHE A 259 9.33 15.09 -10.50
C PHE A 259 9.05 13.60 -10.32
N ARG A 260 9.65 12.77 -11.17
CA ARG A 260 9.55 11.32 -11.05
C ARG A 260 10.75 10.81 -10.29
N ILE A 261 10.58 10.28 -9.09
CA ILE A 261 11.69 9.68 -8.33
C ILE A 261 11.73 8.19 -8.66
N PHE A 262 12.90 7.69 -9.03
CA PHE A 262 13.11 6.26 -9.28
C PHE A 262 13.70 5.60 -8.04
N THR A 263 13.07 4.54 -7.56
CA THR A 263 13.54 3.77 -6.39
C THR A 263 13.61 2.30 -6.76
N ILE A 264 14.65 1.59 -6.34
CA ILE A 264 14.76 0.15 -6.57
C ILE A 264 13.99 -0.57 -5.45
N MET A 265 13.14 -1.54 -5.81
CA MET A 265 12.37 -2.30 -4.84
C MET A 265 13.31 -3.01 -3.85
N GLY A 266 13.12 -2.80 -2.55
CA GLY A 266 13.99 -3.35 -1.50
C GLY A 266 15.11 -2.42 -1.04
N HIS A 267 15.27 -1.26 -1.68
CA HIS A 267 16.20 -0.22 -1.28
C HIS A 267 15.43 0.98 -0.68
N GLU A 268 15.99 1.56 0.36
CA GLU A 268 15.44 2.76 1.01
C GLU A 268 15.91 4.05 0.30
N CYS A 269 17.09 4.01 -0.32
CA CYS A 269 17.65 5.12 -1.07
C CYS A 269 17.06 5.19 -2.49
N ALA A 270 16.71 6.40 -2.93
CA ALA A 270 16.30 6.65 -4.31
C ALA A 270 17.49 6.57 -5.28
N LEU A 271 17.28 5.99 -6.46
CA LEU A 271 18.29 5.86 -7.51
C LEU A 271 18.66 7.22 -8.10
N TRP A 272 17.70 7.92 -8.69
CA TRP A 272 17.78 9.31 -9.15
C TRP A 272 16.35 9.77 -9.51
N ALA A 273 16.17 11.03 -9.86
CA ALA A 273 14.88 11.58 -10.28
C ALA A 273 14.91 12.07 -11.75
N CYS A 274 13.74 12.21 -12.36
CA CYS A 274 13.55 12.80 -13.68
C CYS A 274 12.60 13.98 -13.58
N ILE A 275 13.02 15.12 -14.13
CA ILE A 275 12.23 16.34 -14.18
C ILE A 275 11.08 16.16 -15.18
N ASP A 276 11.37 15.72 -16.40
CA ASP A 276 10.34 15.55 -17.44
C ASP A 276 10.55 14.26 -18.26
N SER A 277 9.84 13.20 -17.87
CA SER A 277 9.91 11.91 -18.56
C SER A 277 9.20 11.89 -19.93
N SER A 278 8.47 12.94 -20.30
CA SER A 278 7.74 13.00 -21.58
C SER A 278 8.61 13.40 -22.77
N LYS A 279 9.79 13.98 -22.51
CA LYS A 279 10.69 14.51 -23.54
C LYS A 279 12.14 14.10 -23.27
N PRO A 280 12.54 12.82 -23.34
CA PRO A 280 13.95 12.45 -23.16
C PRO A 280 14.86 13.11 -24.22
N ASP A 281 16.07 13.49 -23.84
CA ASP A 281 17.08 14.09 -24.75
C ASP A 281 18.47 13.48 -24.64
N TYR A 282 18.56 12.23 -24.19
CA TYR A 282 19.81 11.47 -24.29
C TYR A 282 20.16 11.20 -25.78
N PRO A 283 21.43 10.91 -26.10
CA PRO A 283 21.84 10.56 -27.46
C PRO A 283 21.05 9.35 -27.98
N GLU A 284 20.47 9.45 -29.19
CA GLU A 284 19.58 8.44 -29.79
C GLU A 284 18.15 8.37 -29.20
N ALA A 285 17.72 9.38 -28.43
CA ALA A 285 16.33 9.46 -27.98
C ALA A 285 15.37 9.57 -29.18
N VAL A 286 14.38 8.65 -29.21
CA VAL A 286 13.28 8.68 -30.17
C VAL A 286 12.16 9.56 -29.60
N GLU A 287 11.48 10.32 -30.45
CA GLU A 287 10.28 11.06 -30.03
C GLU A 287 9.20 10.09 -29.54
N LEU A 288 8.75 10.30 -28.31
CA LEU A 288 7.70 9.50 -27.67
C LEU A 288 6.32 9.87 -28.21
N PHE A 289 5.40 8.91 -28.24
CA PHE A 289 4.01 9.20 -28.58
C PHE A 289 3.31 10.04 -27.51
N LYS A 290 2.21 10.71 -27.88
CA LYS A 290 1.43 11.53 -26.96
C LYS A 290 0.94 10.68 -25.77
N ASN A 291 1.30 11.08 -24.55
CA ASN A 291 1.08 10.38 -23.26
C ASN A 291 2.01 9.20 -22.95
N GLU A 292 3.00 8.90 -23.79
CA GLU A 292 4.05 7.94 -23.46
C GLU A 292 5.14 8.60 -22.61
N ARG A 293 5.81 7.81 -21.77
CA ARG A 293 6.88 8.29 -20.87
C ARG A 293 8.13 7.44 -21.06
N CYS A 294 9.28 8.06 -20.92
CA CYS A 294 10.58 7.40 -21.02
C CYS A 294 10.73 6.32 -19.93
N THR A 295 11.22 5.15 -20.33
CA THR A 295 11.52 3.99 -19.46
C THR A 295 13.01 3.61 -19.49
N ARG A 296 13.84 4.34 -20.25
CA ARG A 296 15.25 4.03 -20.49
C ARG A 296 16.15 4.51 -19.35
N LEU A 297 16.11 3.79 -18.23
CA LEU A 297 16.95 4.06 -17.05
C LEU A 297 18.45 3.90 -17.37
N ASP A 298 18.80 3.00 -18.28
CA ASP A 298 20.16 2.81 -18.79
C ASP A 298 20.73 4.06 -19.51
N LYS A 299 19.85 5.01 -19.88
CA LYS A 299 20.23 6.24 -20.56
C LYS A 299 20.07 7.50 -19.70
N CYS A 300 19.65 7.36 -18.44
CA CYS A 300 19.39 8.51 -17.57
C CYS A 300 20.63 9.39 -17.34
N LEU A 301 21.81 8.81 -17.15
CA LEU A 301 23.06 9.58 -16.93
C LEU A 301 23.45 10.46 -18.13
N PHE A 302 22.92 10.16 -19.33
CA PHE A 302 23.15 10.92 -20.56
C PHE A 302 22.02 11.92 -20.88
N CYS A 303 21.01 12.01 -20.03
CA CYS A 303 19.83 12.84 -20.24
C CYS A 303 19.93 14.13 -19.43
N SER A 304 19.63 15.30 -20.00
CA SER A 304 19.72 16.58 -19.27
C SER A 304 18.66 16.72 -18.18
N ARG A 305 17.64 15.87 -18.21
CA ARG A 305 16.49 15.87 -17.30
C ARG A 305 16.68 14.97 -16.08
N ILE A 306 17.82 14.31 -15.96
CA ILE A 306 18.18 13.58 -14.74
C ILE A 306 18.42 14.57 -13.61
N TYR A 307 17.97 14.21 -12.42
CA TYR A 307 18.24 14.92 -11.19
C TYR A 307 18.82 13.94 -10.19
N VAL A 308 20.11 14.09 -9.89
CA VAL A 308 20.83 13.22 -8.96
C VAL A 308 20.58 13.71 -7.53
N LEU A 309 20.10 12.80 -6.67
CA LEU A 309 19.74 13.09 -5.28
C LEU A 309 20.89 12.74 -4.34
N GLY A 310 20.83 13.23 -3.09
CA GLY A 310 21.76 12.79 -2.03
C GLY A 310 21.79 11.26 -1.89
N ASP A 311 20.61 10.65 -1.94
CA ASP A 311 20.39 9.21 -1.81
C ASP A 311 20.89 8.41 -3.03
N SER A 312 21.17 9.06 -4.15
CA SER A 312 21.68 8.41 -5.37
C SER A 312 23.12 7.91 -5.22
N LEU A 313 23.86 8.46 -4.26
CA LEU A 313 25.30 8.29 -4.13
C LEU A 313 25.79 6.83 -4.06
N PRO A 314 25.18 5.92 -3.25
CA PRO A 314 25.62 4.53 -3.16
C PRO A 314 25.57 3.83 -4.53
N PHE A 315 24.52 4.11 -5.32
CA PHE A 315 24.32 3.51 -6.64
C PHE A 315 25.33 4.03 -7.66
N LEU A 316 25.66 5.32 -7.63
CA LEU A 316 26.69 5.90 -8.50
C LEU A 316 28.07 5.32 -8.20
N MET A 317 28.41 5.18 -6.91
CA MET A 317 29.68 4.61 -6.47
C MET A 317 29.81 3.13 -6.86
N GLU A 318 28.75 2.35 -6.65
CA GLU A 318 28.75 0.94 -7.05
C GLU A 318 28.82 0.79 -8.58
N ARG A 319 28.07 1.60 -9.34
CA ARG A 319 28.08 1.55 -10.80
C ARG A 319 29.48 1.82 -11.35
N LEU A 320 30.15 2.85 -10.85
CA LEU A 320 31.52 3.17 -11.25
C LEU A 320 32.46 2.01 -10.94
N SER A 321 32.41 1.46 -9.73
CA SER A 321 33.26 0.32 -9.34
C SER A 321 33.00 -0.91 -10.20
N THR A 322 31.74 -1.17 -10.57
CA THR A 322 31.35 -2.29 -11.43
C THR A 322 31.90 -2.13 -12.85
N LEU A 323 31.80 -0.93 -13.43
CA LEU A 323 32.33 -0.65 -14.76
C LEU A 323 33.86 -0.70 -14.79
N GLN A 324 34.54 -0.14 -13.79
CA GLN A 324 35.99 -0.20 -13.68
C GLN A 324 36.50 -1.65 -13.59
N ARG A 325 35.90 -2.50 -12.74
CA ARG A 325 36.24 -3.93 -12.68
C ARG A 325 35.99 -4.65 -14.01
N ALA A 326 34.95 -4.26 -14.74
CA ALA A 326 34.66 -4.84 -16.04
C ALA A 326 35.71 -4.48 -17.10
N VAL A 327 36.21 -3.25 -17.06
CA VAL A 327 37.33 -2.78 -17.91
C VAL A 327 38.63 -3.46 -17.53
N GLU A 328 38.91 -3.63 -16.24
CA GLU A 328 40.09 -4.37 -15.76
C GLU A 328 40.09 -5.83 -16.22
N ALA A 329 38.91 -6.46 -16.32
CA ALA A 329 38.75 -7.82 -16.82
C ALA A 329 38.85 -7.93 -18.35
N ASP A 330 38.45 -6.87 -19.07
CA ASP A 330 38.39 -6.83 -20.54
C ASP A 330 38.54 -5.39 -21.04
N GLU A 331 39.76 -5.04 -21.49
CA GLU A 331 40.08 -3.69 -21.98
C GLU A 331 39.16 -3.25 -23.14
N GLY A 332 38.61 -4.18 -23.92
CA GLY A 332 37.68 -3.88 -25.02
C GLY A 332 36.38 -3.23 -24.56
N ARG A 333 36.04 -3.33 -23.26
CA ARG A 333 34.85 -2.69 -22.67
C ARG A 333 35.04 -1.21 -22.36
N LEU A 334 36.28 -0.73 -22.35
CA LEU A 334 36.55 0.69 -22.10
C LEU A 334 35.87 1.57 -23.13
N GLU A 335 36.02 1.24 -24.43
CA GLU A 335 35.39 2.00 -25.52
C GLU A 335 33.86 2.07 -25.43
N VAL A 336 33.22 1.06 -24.81
CA VAL A 336 31.76 1.00 -24.66
C VAL A 336 31.27 1.81 -23.47
N HIS A 337 32.03 1.83 -22.37
CA HIS A 337 31.61 2.43 -21.10
C HIS A 337 32.33 3.73 -20.74
N LYS A 338 33.25 4.20 -21.58
CA LYS A 338 34.09 5.38 -21.34
C LYS A 338 33.26 6.60 -20.92
N ASP A 339 32.25 6.96 -21.71
CA ASP A 339 31.43 8.14 -21.45
C ASP A 339 30.65 8.02 -20.12
N GLU A 340 30.16 6.81 -19.79
CA GLU A 340 29.46 6.56 -18.54
C GLU A 340 30.41 6.69 -17.33
N ILE A 341 31.63 6.15 -17.45
CA ILE A 341 32.68 6.25 -16.43
C ILE A 341 33.07 7.71 -16.21
N GLU A 342 33.30 8.49 -17.27
CA GLU A 342 33.67 9.91 -17.18
C GLU A 342 32.57 10.73 -16.48
N ILE A 343 31.29 10.48 -16.78
CA ILE A 343 30.16 11.15 -16.10
C ILE A 343 30.15 10.79 -14.61
N LEU A 344 30.32 9.51 -14.26
CA LEU A 344 30.30 9.05 -12.87
C LEU A 344 31.49 9.62 -12.07
N GLU A 345 32.69 9.62 -12.65
CA GLU A 345 33.88 10.22 -12.05
C GLU A 345 33.69 11.72 -11.83
N TYR A 346 33.11 12.42 -12.80
CA TYR A 346 32.77 13.83 -12.67
C TYR A 346 31.78 14.06 -11.52
N LEU A 347 30.66 13.32 -11.48
CA LEU A 347 29.62 13.44 -10.44
C LEU A 347 30.19 13.18 -9.03
N LEU A 348 31.05 12.16 -8.88
CA LEU A 348 31.66 11.85 -7.59
C LEU A 348 32.72 12.90 -7.19
N SER A 349 33.44 13.48 -8.16
CA SER A 349 34.46 14.52 -7.89
C SER A 349 33.85 15.82 -7.34
N ILE A 350 32.65 16.18 -7.81
CA ILE A 350 31.96 17.44 -7.42
C ILE A 350 31.15 17.32 -6.12
N TRP A 351 30.98 16.11 -5.58
CA TRP A 351 30.06 15.89 -4.46
C TRP A 351 30.45 16.62 -3.18
N GLY A 352 31.75 16.74 -2.89
CA GLY A 352 32.34 17.58 -1.84
C GLY A 352 32.02 17.22 -0.38
N ASN A 353 30.98 16.41 -0.11
CA ASN A 353 30.55 16.05 1.24
C ASN A 353 31.09 14.66 1.67
N GLN A 354 32.15 14.67 2.48
CA GLN A 354 32.77 13.45 3.01
C GLN A 354 31.84 12.63 3.91
N SER A 355 30.89 13.26 4.62
CA SER A 355 29.91 12.53 5.45
C SER A 355 28.95 11.71 4.61
N ALA A 356 28.44 12.30 3.51
CA ALA A 356 27.55 11.61 2.59
C ALA A 356 28.24 10.41 1.92
N ILE A 357 29.52 10.55 1.56
CA ILE A 357 30.33 9.43 1.01
C ILE A 357 30.49 8.32 2.05
N ALA A 358 30.75 8.66 3.32
CA ALA A 358 30.85 7.67 4.38
C ALA A 358 29.52 6.92 4.60
N GLU A 359 28.40 7.63 4.62
CA GLU A 359 27.04 7.04 4.71
C GLU A 359 26.74 6.13 3.52
N ALA A 360 27.10 6.55 2.31
CA ALA A 360 26.92 5.73 1.11
C ALA A 360 27.75 4.44 1.14
N LEU A 361 28.99 4.50 1.64
CA LEU A 361 29.82 3.31 1.84
C LEU A 361 29.27 2.37 2.90
N VAL A 362 28.62 2.88 3.95
CA VAL A 362 27.91 2.04 4.93
C VAL A 362 26.73 1.34 4.24
N TYR A 363 25.93 2.10 3.50
CA TYR A 363 24.78 1.56 2.76
C TYR A 363 25.20 0.47 1.76
N MET A 364 26.27 0.69 0.99
CA MET A 364 26.83 -0.30 0.06
C MET A 364 27.24 -1.62 0.74
N ARG A 365 27.61 -1.62 2.03
CA ARG A 365 28.00 -2.84 2.75
C ARG A 365 26.82 -3.66 3.24
N GLU A 366 25.63 -3.06 3.33
CA GLU A 366 24.41 -3.76 3.77
C GLU A 366 23.86 -4.70 2.69
N TYR A 367 24.26 -4.49 1.43
CA TYR A 367 23.76 -5.23 0.28
C TYR A 367 24.92 -5.92 -0.46
N GLU A 368 24.66 -7.11 -1.02
CA GLU A 368 25.66 -7.85 -1.81
C GLU A 368 25.91 -7.17 -3.18
N ALA A 369 24.85 -6.62 -3.78
CA ALA A 369 24.89 -5.75 -4.95
C ALA A 369 23.67 -4.81 -4.93
N LEU A 370 23.84 -3.53 -5.25
CA LEU A 370 22.75 -2.54 -5.36
C LEU A 370 22.21 -2.44 -6.79
N LEU A 371 23.05 -2.68 -7.80
CA LEU A 371 22.71 -2.54 -9.21
C LEU A 371 23.03 -3.79 -10.03
N PRO A 372 22.18 -4.15 -11.01
CA PRO A 372 22.54 -5.17 -11.98
C PRO A 372 23.66 -4.68 -12.90
N PHE A 373 24.42 -5.62 -13.45
CA PHE A 373 25.46 -5.29 -14.43
C PHE A 373 24.87 -4.62 -15.69
N ASP A 374 23.76 -5.14 -16.21
CA ASP A 374 23.01 -4.50 -17.30
C ASP A 374 21.86 -3.67 -16.74
N MET A 375 21.98 -2.34 -16.83
CA MET A 375 20.97 -1.40 -16.37
C MET A 375 19.65 -1.50 -17.15
N ARG A 376 19.63 -2.13 -18.33
CA ARG A 376 18.37 -2.40 -19.06
C ARG A 376 17.48 -3.41 -18.35
N SER A 377 18.09 -4.27 -17.53
CA SER A 377 17.35 -5.24 -16.71
C SER A 377 16.78 -4.61 -15.43
N LEU A 378 17.13 -3.36 -15.13
CA LEU A 378 16.69 -2.68 -13.93
C LEU A 378 15.20 -2.34 -14.00
N ILE A 379 14.44 -2.81 -13.01
CA ILE A 379 13.04 -2.44 -12.81
C ILE A 379 12.99 -1.47 -11.63
N ALA A 380 12.87 -0.17 -11.91
CA ALA A 380 12.67 0.84 -10.87
C ALA A 380 11.18 1.09 -10.62
N TYR A 381 10.83 1.26 -9.35
CA TYR A 381 9.58 1.87 -8.92
C TYR A 381 9.63 3.38 -9.21
N ILE A 382 8.53 3.94 -9.67
CA ILE A 382 8.46 5.35 -10.03
C ILE A 382 7.42 6.05 -9.15
N GLU A 383 7.89 7.03 -8.39
CA GLU A 383 7.04 7.93 -7.61
C GLU A 383 6.73 9.17 -8.46
N ASP A 384 5.44 9.46 -8.68
CA ASP A 384 4.93 10.61 -9.44
C ASP A 384 4.34 11.69 -8.54
#